data_AF-A0AAV0E3J9-F1
#
_entry.id   AF-A0AAV0E3J9-F1
#
_cell.length_a   1.000
_cell.length_b   1.000
_cell.length_c   1.000
_cell.angle_alpha   90.00
_cell.angle_beta   90.00
_cell.angle_gamma   90.00
#
_symmetry.space_group_name_H-M   'P 1'
#
loop_
_entity.id
_entity.type
_entity.pdbx_description
1 polymer ?
#
loop_
_entity_poly.entity_id
_entity_poly.type
_entity_poly.pdbx_seq_one_letter_code
_entity_poly.pdbx_strand_id
1 'polypeptide(L)'
;MVLSRSFAEYCVVGWDNLPRRLLLYYTNFVSSPEGYFQTLVCNSDEGYKNTTVDHDLHYITWDVPPKQHPKSLGLKDYRRMVLSNRPFARKFKRNDPAVLDKIDRELLKRRGDGHFSLGGWCYNKDQKKCSALQSEMYGVLQHGTGARRLKTLLTKLLSPRYFTKRQCK
;
A
#
# COMPACT_ATOMS: atom_id res chain seq x y z
N MET A 1 3.97 4.01 0.48
CA MET A 1 4.95 3.25 1.28
C MET A 1 4.22 2.46 2.36
N VAL A 2 4.79 1.33 2.77
CA VAL A 2 4.31 0.50 3.89
C VAL A 2 5.49 0.27 4.82
N LEU A 3 5.31 0.54 6.10
CA LEU A 3 6.34 0.37 7.13
C LEU A 3 5.97 -0.80 8.04
N SER A 4 6.98 -1.56 8.48
CA SER A 4 6.76 -2.53 9.55
C SER A 4 6.52 -1.79 10.87
N ARG A 5 5.77 -2.43 11.78
CA ARG A 5 5.54 -1.88 13.12
C ARG A 5 6.85 -1.58 13.85
N SER A 6 7.79 -2.53 13.83
CA SER A 6 9.11 -2.40 14.45
C SER A 6 9.87 -1.16 13.95
N PHE A 7 9.89 -0.94 12.63
CA PHE A 7 10.56 0.23 12.06
C PHE A 7 9.83 1.53 12.39
N ALA A 8 8.49 1.54 12.40
CA ALA A 8 7.72 2.71 12.83
C ALA A 8 7.98 3.06 14.30
N GLU A 9 8.10 2.07 15.19
CA GLU A 9 8.48 2.27 16.58
C GLU A 9 9.91 2.84 16.67
N TYR A 10 10.86 2.31 15.90
CA TYR A 10 12.22 2.84 15.82
C TYR A 10 12.26 4.31 15.35
N CYS A 11 11.42 4.71 14.39
CA CYS A 11 11.30 6.12 13.98
C CYS A 11 10.89 7.06 15.12
N VAL A 12 10.12 6.59 16.11
CA VAL A 12 9.54 7.41 17.18
C VAL A 12 10.38 7.35 18.46
N VAL A 13 10.75 6.15 18.88
CA VAL A 13 11.42 5.89 20.16
C VAL A 13 12.82 5.31 20.00
N GLY A 14 13.42 5.42 18.82
CA GLY A 14 14.77 4.93 18.52
C GLY A 14 15.77 5.32 19.61
N TRP A 15 16.53 4.34 20.07
CA TRP A 15 17.50 4.50 21.15
C TRP A 15 18.74 5.27 20.69
N ASP A 16 19.06 5.21 19.39
CA ASP A 16 20.17 5.92 18.77
C ASP A 16 19.77 7.35 18.34
N ASN A 17 20.78 8.13 17.93
CA ASN A 17 20.57 9.53 17.57
C ASN A 17 20.12 9.76 16.13
N LEU A 18 20.18 8.75 15.26
CA LEU A 18 19.91 8.91 13.83
C LEU A 18 18.46 9.36 13.54
N PRO A 19 17.39 8.71 14.08
CA PRO A 19 16.02 9.17 13.86
C PRO A 19 15.81 10.63 14.31
N ARG A 20 16.35 11.00 15.48
CA ARG A 20 16.22 12.36 16.05
C ARG A 20 16.92 13.41 15.19
N ARG A 21 18.16 13.14 14.74
CA ARG A 21 18.92 14.05 13.88
C ARG A 21 18.24 14.24 12.53
N LEU A 22 17.81 13.14 11.89
CA LEU A 22 17.10 13.23 10.62
C LEU A 22 15.76 13.94 10.76
N LEU A 23 15.04 13.75 11.87
CA LEU A 23 13.79 14.47 12.13
C LEU A 23 14.01 15.99 12.15
N LEU A 24 15.00 16.47 12.89
CA LEU A 24 15.35 17.90 12.96
C LEU A 24 15.80 18.48 11.62
N TYR A 25 16.45 17.68 10.78
CA TYR A 25 16.84 18.09 9.43
C TYR A 25 15.61 18.17 8.51
N TYR A 26 14.82 17.10 8.46
CA TYR A 26 13.70 16.96 7.54
C TYR A 26 12.49 17.83 7.89
N THR A 27 12.39 18.36 9.12
CA THR A 27 11.39 19.39 9.47
C THR A 27 11.59 20.70 8.69
N ASN A 28 12.80 20.95 8.17
CA ASN A 28 13.14 22.13 7.38
C ASN A 28 13.31 21.83 5.88
N PHE A 29 12.86 20.66 5.43
CA PHE A 29 13.00 20.21 4.04
C PHE A 29 11.66 20.18 3.31
N VAL A 30 11.62 20.57 2.04
CA VAL A 30 10.39 20.50 1.21
C VAL A 30 10.10 19.03 0.88
N SER A 31 8.84 18.59 1.02
CA SER A 31 8.45 17.20 0.79
C SER A 31 9.19 16.21 1.69
N SER A 32 9.37 16.53 2.98
CA SER A 32 10.08 15.70 3.96
C SER A 32 9.77 14.20 3.92
N PRO A 33 8.50 13.76 3.79
CA PRO A 33 8.16 12.34 3.76
C PRO A 33 8.70 11.59 2.54
N GLU A 34 9.12 12.29 1.47
CA GLU A 34 9.68 11.68 0.27
C GLU A 34 11.14 11.25 0.43
N GLY A 35 11.85 11.75 1.46
CA GLY A 35 13.25 11.40 1.74
C GLY A 35 13.52 10.86 3.14
N TYR A 36 12.75 11.26 4.16
CA TYR A 36 13.02 10.92 5.56
C TYR A 36 13.13 9.42 5.80
N PHE A 37 12.11 8.66 5.40
CA PHE A 37 12.02 7.23 5.72
C PHE A 37 13.06 6.40 4.98
N GLN A 38 13.33 6.76 3.72
CA GLN A 38 14.34 6.13 2.87
C GLN A 38 15.74 6.39 3.43
N THR A 39 16.01 7.64 3.83
CA THR A 39 17.30 8.01 4.44
C THR A 39 17.49 7.26 5.75
N LEU A 40 16.48 7.27 6.63
CA LEU A 40 16.57 6.60 7.92
C LEU A 40 16.80 5.09 7.75
N VAL A 41 15.93 4.40 7.01
CA VAL A 41 16.02 2.94 6.87
C VAL A 41 17.34 2.49 6.23
N CYS A 42 17.87 3.24 5.26
CA CYS A 42 19.12 2.90 4.58
C CYS A 42 20.38 3.17 5.40
N ASN A 43 20.31 4.04 6.41
CA ASN A 43 21.45 4.39 7.28
C ASN A 43 21.34 3.76 8.68
N SER A 44 20.29 2.98 8.96
CA SER A 44 20.16 2.18 10.17
C SER A 44 20.87 0.83 9.99
N ASP A 45 22.20 0.84 10.12
CA ASP A 45 23.07 -0.33 9.95
C ASP A 45 22.71 -1.47 10.92
N GLU A 46 22.31 -1.12 12.14
CA GLU A 46 21.86 -2.07 13.16
C GLU A 46 20.38 -2.43 12.98
N GLY A 47 20.09 -3.21 11.93
CA GLY A 47 18.89 -4.06 11.89
C GLY A 47 17.88 -3.77 10.77
N TYR A 48 17.85 -2.58 10.18
CA TYR A 48 16.82 -2.24 9.18
C TYR A 48 17.33 -2.10 7.74
N LYS A 49 18.61 -1.75 7.53
CA LYS A 49 19.19 -1.53 6.19
C LYS A 49 18.91 -2.67 5.19
N ASN A 50 18.95 -3.91 5.65
CA ASN A 50 18.75 -5.12 4.83
C ASN A 50 17.30 -5.62 4.78
N THR A 51 16.35 -4.89 5.36
CA THR A 51 14.92 -5.26 5.38
C THR A 51 14.10 -4.54 4.31
N THR A 52 14.77 -3.75 3.47
CA THR A 52 14.10 -2.85 2.52
C THR A 52 13.58 -3.60 1.29
N VAL A 53 12.48 -3.12 0.71
CA VAL A 53 12.00 -3.57 -0.59
C VAL A 53 11.69 -2.32 -1.40
N ASP A 54 12.48 -2.07 -2.45
CA ASP A 54 12.29 -0.93 -3.37
C ASP A 54 11.05 -1.13 -4.25
N HIS A 55 9.87 -0.96 -3.64
CA HIS A 55 8.59 -0.99 -4.31
C HIS A 55 7.49 -0.31 -3.47
N ASP A 56 6.88 0.75 -3.99
CA ASP A 56 5.89 1.57 -3.26
C ASP A 56 4.50 0.89 -3.11
N LEU A 57 4.26 -0.26 -3.75
CA LEU A 57 2.99 -0.99 -3.78
C LEU A 57 1.80 -0.22 -4.38
N HIS A 58 1.99 1.02 -4.84
CA HIS A 58 0.98 1.84 -5.50
C HIS A 58 1.08 1.77 -7.03
N TYR A 59 -0.05 1.64 -7.70
CA TYR A 59 -0.17 1.94 -9.12
C TYR A 59 -0.35 3.46 -9.29
N ILE A 60 0.65 4.10 -9.89
CA ILE A 60 0.70 5.53 -10.16
C ILE A 60 1.12 5.71 -11.61
N THR A 61 0.44 6.60 -12.33
CA THR A 61 0.80 6.98 -13.70
C THR A 61 1.20 8.45 -13.75
N TRP A 62 2.15 8.76 -14.62
CA TRP A 62 2.71 10.10 -14.77
C TRP A 62 2.58 10.59 -16.22
N ASP A 63 2.61 11.90 -16.40
CA ASP A 63 2.88 12.53 -17.69
C ASP A 63 4.33 12.24 -18.13
N VAL A 64 4.58 12.39 -19.43
CA VAL A 64 5.94 12.38 -19.98
C VAL A 64 6.11 13.71 -20.71
N PRO A 65 6.90 14.67 -20.17
CA PRO A 65 7.64 14.61 -18.91
C PRO A 65 6.74 14.60 -17.66
N PRO A 66 7.22 14.09 -16.50
CA PRO A 66 6.43 14.06 -15.28
C PRO A 66 6.13 15.47 -14.76
N LYS A 67 4.87 15.70 -14.39
CA LYS A 67 4.42 16.92 -13.70
C LYS A 67 4.59 16.76 -12.19
N GLN A 68 4.36 17.83 -11.42
CA GLN A 68 4.39 17.81 -9.94
C GLN A 68 3.42 16.80 -9.32
N HIS A 69 2.28 16.53 -9.97
CA HIS A 69 1.28 15.58 -9.49
C HIS A 69 1.00 14.48 -10.50
N PRO A 70 0.77 13.24 -10.04
CA PRO A 70 0.49 12.13 -10.94
C PRO A 70 -0.83 12.34 -11.68
N LYS A 71 -0.99 11.62 -12.79
CA LYS A 71 -2.23 11.62 -13.58
C LYS A 71 -3.38 11.06 -12.76
N SER A 72 -4.57 11.56 -13.06
CA SER A 72 -5.80 10.95 -12.57
C SER A 72 -6.13 9.70 -13.39
N LEU A 73 -6.34 8.59 -12.69
CA LEU A 73 -6.72 7.31 -13.26
C LEU A 73 -8.21 7.31 -13.61
N GLY A 74 -8.54 6.72 -14.76
CA GLY A 74 -9.92 6.52 -15.22
C GLY A 74 -10.18 5.09 -15.70
N LEU A 75 -11.33 4.87 -16.35
CA LEU A 75 -11.72 3.55 -16.86
C LEU A 75 -10.70 2.95 -17.85
N LYS A 76 -10.01 3.80 -18.62
CA LYS A 76 -8.96 3.39 -19.58
C LYS A 76 -7.76 2.75 -18.88
N ASP A 77 -7.47 3.15 -17.63
CA ASP A 77 -6.34 2.64 -16.85
C ASP A 77 -6.68 1.37 -16.06
N TYR A 78 -7.97 1.08 -15.89
CA TYR A 78 -8.46 0.00 -15.01
C TYR A 78 -7.78 -1.33 -15.27
N ARG A 79 -7.69 -1.76 -16.55
CA ARG A 79 -7.06 -3.03 -16.91
C ARG A 79 -5.59 -3.08 -16.51
N ARG A 80 -4.83 -2.01 -16.78
CA ARG A 80 -3.40 -1.93 -16.43
C ARG A 80 -3.19 -1.91 -14.91
N MET A 81 -4.05 -1.18 -14.20
CA MET A 81 -4.06 -1.14 -12.75
C MET A 81 -4.27 -2.55 -12.15
N VAL A 82 -5.26 -3.30 -12.61
CA VAL A 82 -5.52 -4.67 -12.10
C VAL A 82 -4.37 -5.63 -12.43
N LEU A 83 -3.84 -5.58 -13.66
CA LEU A 83 -2.74 -6.44 -14.10
C LEU A 83 -1.40 -6.13 -13.42
N SER A 84 -1.24 -4.95 -12.82
CA SER A 84 -0.03 -4.58 -12.09
C SER A 84 0.18 -5.38 -10.80
N ASN A 85 -0.83 -6.12 -10.34
CA ASN A 85 -0.86 -6.85 -9.06
C ASN A 85 -0.67 -5.97 -7.81
N ARG A 86 -0.67 -4.65 -7.97
CA ARG A 86 -0.51 -3.70 -6.88
C ARG A 86 -1.81 -3.58 -6.07
N PRO A 87 -1.75 -3.59 -4.73
CA PRO A 87 -2.94 -3.51 -3.88
C PRO A 87 -3.58 -2.12 -3.85
N PHE A 88 -2.80 -1.07 -4.12
CA PHE A 88 -3.26 0.32 -4.04
C PHE A 88 -3.04 1.07 -5.36
N ALA A 89 -3.81 2.12 -5.60
CA ALA A 89 -3.67 2.98 -6.77
C ALA A 89 -4.02 4.43 -6.44
N ARG A 90 -3.37 5.39 -7.11
CA ARG A 90 -3.69 6.82 -7.03
C ARG A 90 -3.28 7.57 -8.30
N LYS A 91 -3.86 8.72 -8.63
CA LYS A 91 -4.97 9.42 -7.95
C LYS A 91 -6.28 9.24 -8.73
N PHE A 92 -7.42 9.32 -8.06
CA PHE A 92 -8.74 9.30 -8.71
C PHE A 92 -9.33 10.71 -8.68
N LYS A 93 -10.10 11.08 -9.71
CA LYS A 93 -10.83 12.37 -9.72
C LYS A 93 -12.05 12.26 -8.81
N ARG A 94 -12.26 13.28 -7.98
CA ARG A 94 -13.41 13.35 -7.05
C ARG A 94 -14.75 13.28 -7.78
N ASN A 95 -14.87 13.96 -8.93
CA ASN A 95 -16.14 14.12 -9.65
C ASN A 95 -16.26 13.14 -10.84
N ASP A 96 -15.51 12.05 -10.85
CA ASP A 96 -15.53 11.04 -11.91
C ASP A 96 -15.54 9.63 -11.27
N PRO A 97 -16.72 9.19 -10.77
CA PRO A 97 -16.81 8.00 -9.94
C PRO A 97 -16.70 6.70 -10.76
N ALA A 98 -16.82 6.75 -12.09
CA ALA A 98 -17.01 5.56 -12.92
C ALA A 98 -15.94 4.47 -12.73
N VAL A 99 -14.68 4.87 -12.53
CA VAL A 99 -13.58 3.93 -12.24
C VAL A 99 -13.64 3.39 -10.81
N LEU A 100 -14.05 4.20 -9.84
CA LEU A 100 -14.23 3.81 -8.45
C LEU A 100 -15.40 2.85 -8.32
N ASP A 101 -16.53 3.13 -8.98
CA ASP A 101 -17.71 2.24 -9.01
C ASP A 101 -17.34 0.88 -9.62
N LYS A 102 -16.50 0.89 -10.66
CA LYS A 102 -15.99 -0.34 -11.27
C LYS A 102 -15.08 -1.12 -10.33
N ILE A 103 -14.21 -0.45 -9.56
CA ILE A 103 -13.38 -1.08 -8.52
C ILE A 103 -14.28 -1.69 -7.43
N ASP A 104 -15.25 -0.92 -6.95
CA ASP A 104 -16.16 -1.31 -5.89
C ASP A 104 -16.97 -2.54 -6.27
N ARG A 105 -17.51 -2.57 -7.50
CA ARG A 105 -18.28 -3.69 -8.03
C ARG A 105 -17.43 -4.92 -8.34
N GLU A 106 -16.31 -4.75 -9.07
CA GLU A 106 -15.58 -5.90 -9.64
C GLU A 106 -14.46 -6.44 -8.73
N LEU A 107 -13.78 -5.56 -7.96
CA LEU A 107 -12.66 -5.96 -7.11
C LEU A 107 -13.08 -6.13 -5.66
N LEU A 108 -13.83 -5.17 -5.12
CA LEU A 108 -14.24 -5.16 -3.72
C LEU A 108 -15.59 -5.87 -3.48
N LYS A 109 -16.34 -6.14 -4.55
CA LYS A 109 -17.65 -6.80 -4.52
C LYS A 109 -18.63 -6.14 -3.54
N ARG A 110 -18.63 -4.80 -3.49
CA ARG A 110 -19.57 -4.02 -2.68
C ARG A 110 -21.00 -4.18 -3.21
N ARG A 111 -21.97 -4.26 -2.30
CA ARG A 111 -23.39 -4.52 -2.61
C ARG A 111 -24.23 -3.25 -2.58
N GLY A 112 -23.88 -2.28 -3.42
CA GLY A 112 -24.56 -0.98 -3.48
C GLY A 112 -24.02 0.04 -2.46
N ASP A 113 -24.62 1.22 -2.48
CA ASP A 113 -24.13 2.40 -1.77
C ASP A 113 -24.21 2.22 -0.25
N GLY A 114 -23.15 2.63 0.45
CA GLY A 114 -23.08 2.57 1.92
C GLY A 114 -22.70 1.20 2.50
N HIS A 115 -22.56 0.16 1.68
CA HIS A 115 -22.13 -1.16 2.17
C HIS A 115 -20.61 -1.35 2.16
N PHE A 116 -20.07 -1.91 3.24
CA PHE A 116 -18.66 -2.30 3.31
C PHE A 116 -18.35 -3.47 2.37
N SER A 117 -17.08 -3.53 1.93
CA SER A 117 -16.58 -4.67 1.18
C SER A 117 -16.66 -5.94 2.02
N LEU A 118 -17.10 -7.05 1.44
CA LEU A 118 -17.21 -8.33 2.16
C LEU A 118 -15.81 -8.86 2.48
N GLY A 119 -15.51 -9.01 3.78
CA GLY A 119 -14.27 -9.59 4.30
C GLY A 119 -14.52 -10.86 5.10
N GLY A 120 -13.47 -11.44 5.69
CA GLY A 120 -13.61 -12.64 6.53
C GLY A 120 -14.39 -12.38 7.83
N TRP A 121 -14.57 -11.12 8.22
CA TRP A 121 -15.49 -10.68 9.28
C TRP A 121 -16.98 -10.79 8.91
N CYS A 122 -17.32 -11.15 7.67
CA CYS A 122 -18.68 -11.28 7.15
C CYS A 122 -18.96 -12.71 6.65
N TYR A 123 -18.47 -13.72 7.36
CA TYR A 123 -18.59 -15.11 6.96
C TYR A 123 -19.80 -15.78 7.63
N ASN A 124 -20.98 -15.61 7.04
CA ASN A 124 -22.13 -16.46 7.34
C ASN A 124 -22.70 -17.05 6.03
N LYS A 125 -23.10 -18.33 6.09
CA LYS A 125 -23.52 -19.12 4.91
C LYS A 125 -24.76 -18.57 4.21
N ASP A 126 -25.56 -17.76 4.90
CA ASP A 126 -26.64 -16.99 4.30
C ASP A 126 -26.06 -15.79 3.56
N GLN A 127 -25.76 -16.02 2.28
CA GLN A 127 -25.20 -15.09 1.32
C GLN A 127 -25.95 -13.76 1.19
N LYS A 128 -27.04 -13.49 1.93
CA LYS A 128 -27.93 -12.34 1.73
C LYS A 128 -27.75 -11.20 2.74
N LYS A 129 -27.22 -11.42 3.96
CA LYS A 129 -27.09 -10.35 4.96
C LYS A 129 -25.82 -10.48 5.79
N CYS A 130 -25.02 -9.39 5.84
CA CYS A 130 -24.00 -9.20 6.87
C CYS A 130 -24.69 -8.66 8.14
N SER A 131 -25.64 -9.42 8.68
CA SER A 131 -26.61 -8.92 9.66
C SER A 131 -26.02 -8.74 11.06
N ALA A 132 -24.87 -9.34 11.33
CA ALA A 132 -24.17 -9.17 12.59
C ALA A 132 -22.66 -9.13 12.33
N LEU A 133 -22.04 -8.04 12.75
CA LEU A 133 -20.61 -7.94 12.95
C LEU A 133 -20.26 -8.92 14.07
N GLN A 134 -19.80 -10.13 13.73
CA GLN A 134 -19.40 -11.08 14.75
C GLN A 134 -18.13 -10.54 15.39
N SER A 135 -18.27 -10.01 16.62
CA SER A 135 -17.16 -9.39 17.34
C SER A 135 -15.99 -10.33 17.57
N GLU A 136 -16.24 -11.63 17.53
CA GLU A 136 -15.23 -12.68 17.64
C GLU A 136 -14.38 -12.86 16.35
N MET A 137 -14.78 -12.26 15.22
CA MET A 137 -14.13 -12.42 13.92
C MET A 137 -13.40 -11.17 13.40
N TYR A 138 -13.18 -10.14 14.25
CA TYR A 138 -12.53 -8.88 13.85
C TYR A 138 -11.12 -9.02 13.23
N GLY A 139 -10.49 -10.19 13.34
CA GLY A 139 -9.18 -10.48 12.73
C GLY A 139 -9.19 -11.49 11.59
N VAL A 140 -10.33 -12.09 11.25
CA VAL A 140 -10.37 -13.17 10.25
C VAL A 140 -10.31 -12.57 8.85
N LEU A 141 -9.18 -12.75 8.19
CA LEU A 141 -8.98 -12.37 6.80
C LEU A 141 -9.15 -13.59 5.90
N GLN A 142 -10.12 -13.56 4.99
CA GLN A 142 -10.22 -14.56 3.93
C GLN A 142 -9.53 -14.08 2.67
N HIS A 143 -8.69 -14.95 2.09
CA HIS A 143 -7.94 -14.62 0.89
C HIS A 143 -8.86 -14.54 -0.35
N GLY A 144 -9.11 -13.32 -0.84
CA GLY A 144 -9.77 -13.11 -2.11
C GLY A 144 -8.84 -13.24 -3.33
N THR A 145 -9.37 -12.95 -4.52
CA THR A 145 -8.56 -12.82 -5.75
C THR A 145 -7.51 -11.71 -5.64
N GLY A 146 -7.81 -10.65 -4.89
CA GLY A 146 -6.85 -9.58 -4.56
C GLY A 146 -5.66 -10.08 -3.76
N ALA A 147 -5.88 -10.93 -2.74
CA ALA A 147 -4.81 -11.52 -1.95
C ALA A 147 -3.89 -12.41 -2.81
N ARG A 148 -4.45 -13.14 -3.79
CA ARG A 148 -3.65 -13.92 -4.76
C ARG A 148 -2.75 -13.02 -5.61
N ARG A 149 -3.29 -11.91 -6.14
CA ARG A 149 -2.50 -10.92 -6.91
C ARG A 149 -1.36 -10.34 -6.06
N LEU A 150 -1.67 -9.92 -4.83
CA LEU A 150 -0.66 -9.41 -3.90
C LEU A 150 0.42 -10.45 -3.61
N LYS A 151 0.05 -11.70 -3.35
CA LYS A 151 1.01 -12.80 -3.17
C LYS A 151 1.93 -12.93 -4.38
N THR A 152 1.39 -12.94 -5.60
CA THR A 152 2.20 -12.98 -6.82
C THR A 152 3.21 -11.83 -6.90
N LEU A 153 2.79 -10.60 -6.57
CA LEU A 153 3.68 -9.44 -6.52
C LEU A 153 4.79 -9.62 -5.47
N LEU A 154 4.43 -9.99 -4.24
CA LEU A 154 5.37 -10.15 -3.14
C LEU A 154 6.38 -11.28 -3.41
N THR A 155 5.93 -12.42 -3.92
CA THR A 155 6.84 -13.52 -4.31
C THR A 155 7.86 -13.08 -5.34
N LYS A 156 7.48 -12.23 -6.30
CA LYS A 156 8.43 -11.67 -7.27
C LYS A 156 9.42 -10.72 -6.60
N LEU A 157 8.93 -9.78 -5.79
CA LEU A 157 9.76 -8.74 -5.15
C LEU A 157 10.77 -9.34 -4.16
N LEU A 158 10.37 -10.38 -3.42
CA LEU A 158 11.20 -11.04 -2.41
C LEU A 158 12.09 -12.15 -2.99
N SER A 159 12.01 -12.43 -4.29
CA SER A 159 12.87 -13.43 -4.91
C SER A 159 14.35 -12.96 -4.87
N PRO A 160 15.33 -13.87 -4.62
CA PRO A 160 16.74 -13.49 -4.47
C PRO A 160 17.30 -12.66 -5.63
N ARG A 161 16.81 -12.94 -6.85
CA ARG A 161 17.21 -12.23 -8.09
C ARG A 161 16.87 -10.74 -8.07
N TYR A 162 15.76 -10.35 -7.45
CA TYR A 162 15.29 -8.96 -7.39
C TYR A 162 15.64 -8.29 -6.07
N PHE A 163 15.51 -9.00 -4.96
CA PHE A 163 15.66 -8.45 -3.61
C PHE A 163 17.09 -7.96 -3.34
N THR A 164 18.11 -8.75 -3.70
CA THR A 164 19.52 -8.43 -3.45
C THR A 164 20.02 -7.20 -4.21
N LYS A 165 19.49 -6.96 -5.42
CA LYS A 165 19.89 -5.84 -6.28
C LYS A 165 19.25 -4.51 -5.91
N ARG A 166 18.27 -4.53 -5.00
CA ARG A 166 17.40 -3.40 -4.68
C ARG A 166 17.40 -3.05 -3.19
N GLN A 167 18.47 -3.43 -2.50
CA GLN A 167 18.75 -2.97 -1.14
C GLN A 167 19.45 -1.61 -1.16
N CYS A 168 19.37 -0.93 -0.03
CA CYS A 168 20.26 0.17 0.30
C CYS A 168 21.72 -0.28 0.18
N LYS A 169 22.57 0.59 -0.37
CA LYS A 169 24.02 0.37 -0.46
C LYS A 169 24.70 1.03 0.73
#